data_AF-A0A963ETW9-F1
#
_entry.id   AF-A0A963ETW9-F1
#
_cell.length_a   1.000
_cell.length_b   1.000
_cell.length_c   1.000
_cell.angle_alpha   90.00
_cell.angle_beta   90.00
_cell.angle_gamma   90.00
#
_symmetry.space_group_name_H-M   'P 1'
#
loop_
_entity.id
_entity.type
_entity.pdbx_description
1 polymer ?
#
loop_
_entity_poly.entity_id
_entity_poly.type
_entity_poly.pdbx_seq_one_letter_code
_entity_poly.pdbx_strand_id
1 'polypeptide(L)'
;MTDIKQLSRWNRDISRSIAALGTDAFFPTLIEAIQGQVSFDYPQVWLFHRELPPRVLYHEIPDHAYAGQVEHYLDGPYREDPFYRTSMEQP
;
A
#
# COMPACT_ATOMS: atom_id res chain seq x y z
N MET A 1 13.61 -17.71 15.34
CA MET A 1 12.46 -18.55 15.74
C MET A 1 11.23 -17.69 15.70
N THR A 2 10.29 -17.94 14.80
CA THR A 2 9.01 -17.24 14.78
C THR A 2 8.23 -17.64 16.03
N ASP A 3 7.89 -16.69 16.88
CA ASP A 3 7.11 -16.94 18.09
C ASP A 3 5.68 -17.37 17.69
N ILE A 4 5.15 -18.43 18.30
CA ILE A 4 3.75 -18.88 18.10
C ILE A 4 2.77 -17.72 18.35
N LYS A 5 3.10 -16.82 19.28
CA LYS A 5 2.30 -15.61 19.54
C LYS A 5 2.32 -14.64 18.38
N GLN A 6 3.47 -14.49 17.71
CA GLN A 6 3.62 -13.62 16.54
C GLN A 6 2.81 -14.17 15.35
N LEU A 7 2.87 -15.49 15.12
CA LEU A 7 2.08 -16.14 14.08
C LEU A 7 0.56 -16.06 14.37
N SER A 8 0.16 -16.25 15.63
CA SER A 8 -1.24 -16.11 16.03
C SER A 8 -1.75 -14.67 15.86
N ARG A 9 -0.94 -13.67 16.21
CA ARG A 9 -1.25 -12.25 15.98
C ARG A 9 -1.40 -11.97 14.48
N TRP A 10 -0.44 -12.40 13.67
CA TRP A 10 -0.51 -12.28 12.21
C TRP A 10 -1.80 -12.85 11.65
N ASN A 11 -2.13 -14.11 11.98
CA ASN A 11 -3.33 -14.77 11.46
C ASN A 11 -4.62 -14.04 11.83
N ARG A 12 -4.71 -13.49 13.05
CA ARG A 12 -5.88 -12.71 13.47
C ARG A 12 -5.96 -11.39 12.72
N ASP A 13 -4.85 -10.67 12.62
CA ASP A 13 -4.84 -9.31 12.09
C ASP A 13 -5.05 -9.32 10.57
N ILE A 14 -4.46 -10.28 9.83
CA ILE A 14 -4.74 -10.47 8.40
C ILE A 14 -6.19 -10.93 8.15
N SER A 15 -6.77 -11.75 9.04
CA SER A 15 -8.17 -12.18 8.92
C SER A 15 -9.14 -11.00 9.03
N ARG A 16 -8.83 -9.99 9.84
CA ARG A 16 -9.60 -8.74 9.93
C ARG A 16 -9.54 -7.95 8.64
N SER A 17 -8.37 -7.86 8.01
CA SER A 17 -8.23 -7.22 6.70
C SER A 17 -9.05 -7.93 5.63
N ILE A 18 -9.02 -9.27 5.58
CA ILE A 18 -9.86 -10.05 4.66
C ILE A 18 -11.35 -9.80 4.89
N ALA A 19 -11.79 -9.74 6.15
CA ALA A 19 -13.19 -9.44 6.48
C ALA A 19 -13.63 -8.02 6.08
N ALA A 20 -12.69 -7.08 5.93
CA ALA A 20 -12.94 -5.70 5.54
C ALA A 20 -12.90 -5.47 4.01
N LEU A 21 -12.68 -6.52 3.20
CA LEU A 21 -12.65 -6.41 1.73
C LEU A 21 -13.91 -5.71 1.20
N GLY A 22 -13.71 -4.78 0.26
CA GLY A 22 -14.79 -3.98 -0.33
C GLY A 22 -15.31 -2.83 0.53
N THR A 23 -14.69 -2.57 1.69
CA THR A 23 -15.00 -1.43 2.57
C THR A 23 -13.80 -0.49 2.69
N ASP A 24 -14.04 0.73 3.15
CA ASP A 24 -12.97 1.72 3.41
C ASP A 24 -11.98 1.28 4.50
N ALA A 25 -12.35 0.27 5.32
CA ALA A 25 -11.50 -0.27 6.37
C ALA A 25 -10.44 -1.26 5.84
N PHE A 26 -10.49 -1.68 4.57
CA PHE A 26 -9.59 -2.70 4.03
C PHE A 26 -8.12 -2.29 4.11
N PHE A 27 -7.74 -1.15 3.53
CA PHE A 27 -6.35 -0.73 3.50
C PHE A 27 -5.79 -0.38 4.89
N PRO A 28 -6.50 0.37 5.76
CA PRO A 28 -6.04 0.60 7.13
C PRO A 28 -5.72 -0.71 7.87
N THR A 29 -6.65 -1.67 7.86
CA THR A 29 -6.46 -2.94 8.57
C THR A 29 -5.38 -3.83 7.96
N LEU A 30 -5.18 -3.75 6.64
CA LEU A 30 -4.06 -4.44 5.97
C LEU A 30 -2.72 -3.86 6.40
N ILE A 31 -2.58 -2.53 6.35
CA ILE A 31 -1.36 -1.84 6.71
C ILE A 31 -1.00 -2.09 8.18
N GLU A 32 -1.96 -1.98 9.09
CA GLU A 32 -1.77 -2.32 10.50
C GLU A 32 -1.27 -3.76 10.70
N ALA A 33 -1.82 -4.73 9.95
CA ALA A 33 -1.41 -6.12 10.04
C ALA A 33 0.06 -6.33 9.62
N ILE A 34 0.50 -5.66 8.55
CA ILE A 34 1.89 -5.73 8.06
C ILE A 34 2.82 -4.98 9.01
N GLN A 35 2.43 -3.79 9.51
CA GLN A 35 3.21 -3.02 10.49
C GLN A 35 3.42 -3.80 11.80
N GLY A 36 2.46 -4.65 12.18
CA GLY A 36 2.60 -5.57 13.30
C GLY A 36 3.69 -6.63 13.13
N GLN A 37 4.23 -6.82 11.92
CA GLN A 37 5.34 -7.72 11.60
C GLN A 37 6.64 -7.00 11.28
N VAL A 38 6.55 -5.89 10.55
CA VAL A 38 7.70 -5.10 10.09
C VAL A 38 7.35 -3.62 10.13
N SER A 39 8.20 -2.81 10.76
CA SER A 39 7.99 -1.37 10.80
C SER A 39 8.29 -0.73 9.45
N PHE A 40 7.38 0.12 8.98
CA PHE A 40 7.59 0.99 7.82
C PHE A 40 6.78 2.28 7.99
N ASP A 41 7.27 3.34 7.36
CA ASP A 41 6.68 4.66 7.40
C ASP A 41 6.02 5.00 6.06
N TYR A 42 4.96 5.81 6.13
CA TYR A 42 4.26 6.38 4.97
C TYR A 42 3.87 5.34 3.91
N PRO A 43 3.14 4.27 4.27
CA PRO A 43 2.61 3.32 3.29
C PRO A 43 1.77 4.00 2.22
N GLN A 44 1.82 3.43 1.03
CA GLN A 44 1.05 3.88 -0.13
C GLN A 44 0.55 2.66 -0.89
N VAL A 45 -0.70 2.72 -1.33
CA VAL A 45 -1.30 1.72 -2.22
C VAL A 45 -1.65 2.40 -3.53
N TRP A 46 -1.02 1.93 -4.60
CA TRP A 46 -1.19 2.47 -5.93
C TRP A 46 -1.92 1.47 -6.83
N LEU A 47 -2.85 1.98 -7.62
CA LEU A 47 -3.44 1.29 -8.74
C LEU A 47 -2.75 1.76 -10.02
N PHE A 48 -2.07 0.83 -10.68
CA PHE A 48 -1.49 1.06 -11.99
C PHE A 48 -2.34 0.39 -13.06
N HIS A 49 -2.57 1.11 -14.16
CA HIS A 49 -3.31 0.63 -15.31
C HIS A 49 -2.62 1.14 -16.57
N ARG A 50 -2.57 0.33 -17.63
CA ARG A 50 -1.82 0.67 -18.86
C ARG A 50 -2.33 1.94 -19.54
N GLU A 51 -3.64 2.14 -19.49
CA GLU A 51 -4.33 3.22 -20.22
C GLU A 51 -4.81 4.37 -19.33
N LEU A 52 -4.69 4.23 -18.01
CA LEU A 52 -5.13 5.26 -17.06
C LEU A 52 -3.94 5.75 -16.24
N PRO A 53 -3.91 7.03 -15.84
CA PRO A 53 -2.90 7.51 -14.92
C PRO A 53 -2.93 6.68 -13.62
N PRO A 54 -1.77 6.52 -12.94
CA PRO A 54 -1.74 5.93 -11.62
C PRO A 54 -2.75 6.59 -10.68
N ARG A 55 -3.31 5.79 -9.78
CA ARG A 55 -4.22 6.30 -8.76
C ARG A 55 -3.79 5.82 -7.39
N VAL A 56 -3.66 6.76 -6.45
CA VAL A 56 -3.50 6.41 -5.04
C VAL A 56 -4.85 5.92 -4.50
N LEU A 57 -4.87 4.71 -3.95
CA LEU A 57 -6.03 4.13 -3.28
C LEU A 57 -5.99 4.35 -1.77
N TYR A 58 -4.80 4.39 -1.19
CA TYR A 58 -4.57 4.63 0.24
C TYR A 58 -3.16 5.20 0.45
N HIS A 59 -3.00 6.10 1.41
CA HIS A 59 -1.70 6.55 1.87
C HIS A 59 -1.75 7.06 3.31
N GLU A 60 -0.59 7.09 3.97
CA GLU A 60 -0.39 7.79 5.25
C GLU A 60 0.63 8.92 5.12
N ILE A 61 0.89 9.38 3.90
CA ILE A 61 1.75 10.55 3.64
C ILE A 61 1.15 11.78 4.35
N PRO A 62 1.94 12.56 5.11
CA PRO A 62 1.49 13.79 5.74
C PRO A 62 1.06 14.83 4.70
N ASP A 63 0.06 15.64 5.02
CA ASP A 63 -0.52 16.64 4.11
C ASP A 63 0.53 17.57 3.48
N HIS A 64 1.53 18.00 4.25
CA HIS A 64 2.59 18.90 3.76
C HIS A 64 3.52 18.25 2.72
N ALA A 65 3.57 16.92 2.67
CA ALA A 65 4.41 16.15 1.76
C ALA A 65 3.60 15.58 0.58
N TYR A 66 2.27 15.58 0.66
CA TYR A 66 1.40 14.97 -0.35
C TYR A 66 1.60 15.58 -1.74
N ALA A 67 1.58 16.90 -1.88
CA ALA A 67 1.77 17.56 -3.17
C ALA A 67 3.13 17.22 -3.81
N GLY A 68 4.21 17.26 -3.03
CA GLY A 68 5.56 16.98 -3.52
C GLY A 68 5.80 15.51 -3.87
N GLN A 69 5.10 14.57 -3.23
CA GLN A 69 5.31 13.14 -3.45
C GLN A 69 4.29 12.50 -4.38
N VAL A 70 3.03 12.92 -4.34
CA VAL A 70 1.94 12.31 -5.11
C VAL A 70 1.65 13.11 -6.37
N GLU A 71 1.38 14.41 -6.26
CA GLU A 71 1.03 15.23 -7.44
C GLU A 71 2.21 15.28 -8.41
N HIS A 72 3.42 15.57 -7.90
CA HIS A 72 4.61 15.57 -8.73
C HIS A 72 4.89 14.22 -9.38
N TYR A 73 4.60 13.11 -8.68
CA TYR A 73 4.78 11.76 -9.23
C TYR A 73 3.83 11.48 -10.40
N LEU A 74 2.59 11.96 -10.30
CA LEU A 74 1.56 11.83 -11.34
C LEU A 74 1.87 12.65 -12.61
N ASP A 75 2.65 13.73 -12.49
CA ASP A 75 3.04 14.60 -13.62
C ASP A 75 3.99 13.93 -14.64
N GLY A 76 4.45 12.71 -14.39
CA GLY A 76 5.32 11.97 -15.31
C GLY A 76 6.41 11.09 -14.68
N PRO A 77 6.98 11.41 -13.49
CA PRO A 77 8.03 10.60 -12.86
C PRO A 77 7.67 9.14 -12.64
N TYR A 78 6.38 8.81 -12.48
CA TYR A 78 5.91 7.43 -12.34
C TYR A 78 6.36 6.49 -13.47
N ARG A 79 6.66 7.00 -14.67
CA ARG A 79 7.12 6.20 -15.80
C ARG A 79 8.51 5.61 -15.59
N GLU A 80 9.32 6.24 -14.74
CA GLU A 80 10.66 5.76 -14.39
C GLU A 80 10.66 4.86 -13.15
N ASP A 81 9.55 4.83 -12.40
CA ASP A 81 9.41 4.00 -11.22
C ASP A 81 9.53 2.50 -11.59
N PRO A 82 10.46 1.75 -10.96
CA PRO A 82 10.62 0.33 -11.21
C PRO A 82 9.39 -0.51 -10.83
N PHE A 83 8.60 -0.11 -9.82
CA PHE A 83 7.35 -0.77 -9.44
C PHE A 83 6.30 -0.58 -10.54
N TYR A 84 6.13 0.64 -11.04
CA TYR A 84 5.22 0.91 -12.16
C TYR A 84 5.62 0.10 -13.40
N ARG A 85 6.90 0.17 -13.81
CA ARG A 85 7.40 -0.57 -14.96
C ARG A 85 7.21 -2.07 -14.81
N THR A 86 7.56 -2.63 -13.65
CA THR A 86 7.38 -4.06 -13.37
C THR A 86 5.92 -4.47 -13.48
N SER A 87 4.99 -3.69 -12.92
CA SER A 87 3.55 -3.96 -13.03
C SER A 87 3.01 -3.87 -14.46
N MET A 88 3.64 -3.10 -15.35
CA MET A 88 3.23 -2.98 -16.77
C MET A 88 3.87 -4.02 -17.69
N GLU A 89 5.10 -4.43 -17.38
CA GLU A 89 5.90 -5.36 -18.19
C GLU A 89 5.59 -6.83 -17.86
N GLN A 90 5.14 -7.14 -16.65
CA GLN A 90 4.77 -8.48 -16.18
C GLN A 90 3.36 -8.47 -15.55
N PRO A 91 2.30 -8.30 -16.37
CA PRO A 91 0.93 -8.21 -15.88
C PRO A 91 0.40 -9.53 -15.29
#